data_AF-A0A502SYZ2-F1
#
_entry.id   AF-A0A502SYZ2-F1
#
_cell.length_a   1.000
_cell.length_b   1.000
_cell.length_c   1.000
_cell.angle_alpha   90.00
_cell.angle_beta   90.00
_cell.angle_gamma   90.00
#
_symmetry.space_group_name_H-M   'P 1'
#
loop_
_entity.id
_entity.type
_entity.pdbx_description
1 polymer ?
#
loop_
_entity_poly.entity_id
_entity_poly.type
_entity_poly.pdbx_seq_one_letter_code
_entity_poly.pdbx_strand_id
1 'polypeptide(L)' 'MIICSCNVLSDQDVRSAVDAKRTRSISQVYGCLGCRPKCGHCARAIRRLMDEALGSACASCNGCARSSES' A
#
# COMPACT_ATOMS: atom_id res chain seq x y z
N MET A 1 12.88 0.13 -2.52
CA MET A 1 12.88 -1.10 -3.35
C MET A 1 11.91 -0.96 -4.52
N ILE A 2 12.27 -1.40 -5.74
CA ILE A 2 11.32 -1.46 -6.86
C ILE A 2 10.35 -2.62 -6.63
N ILE A 3 9.06 -2.31 -6.66
CA ILE A 3 7.96 -3.24 -6.43
C ILE A 3 7.31 -3.68 -7.75
N CYS A 4 7.25 -2.80 -8.74
CA CYS A 4 6.68 -3.10 -10.05
C CYS A 4 7.63 -2.69 -11.17
N SER A 5 8.19 -3.65 -11.90
CA SER A 5 9.03 -3.37 -13.07
C SER A 5 8.20 -2.84 -14.26
N CYS A 6 6.96 -3.31 -14.42
CA CYS A 6 6.09 -2.92 -15.54
C CYS A 6 5.73 -1.44 -15.58
N ASN A 7 5.60 -0.83 -14.40
CA ASN A 7 5.22 0.57 -14.21
C ASN A 7 6.32 1.36 -13.48
N VAL A 8 7.48 0.74 -13.23
CA VAL A 8 8.63 1.31 -12.52
C VAL A 8 8.22 1.96 -11.19
N LEU A 9 7.49 1.22 -10.36
CA LEU A 9 7.01 1.71 -9.06
C LEU A 9 7.92 1.24 -7.94
N SER A 10 8.32 2.16 -7.06
CA SER A 10 9.03 1.89 -5.82
C SER A 10 8.08 1.65 -4.65
N ASP A 11 8.61 1.16 -3.53
CA ASP A 11 7.86 1.06 -2.28
C ASP A 11 7.41 2.43 -1.78
N GLN A 12 8.24 3.46 -1.97
CA GLN A 12 7.91 4.83 -1.59
C GLN A 12 6.75 5.36 -2.41
N ASP A 13 6.69 5.09 -3.72
CA ASP A 13 5.56 5.51 -4.56
C ASP A 13 4.25 4.90 -4.06
N VAL A 14 4.27 3.61 -3.68
CA VAL A 14 3.11 2.92 -3.12
C VAL A 14 2.71 3.53 -1.77
N ARG A 15 3.66 3.74 -0.85
CA ARG A 15 3.39 4.33 0.47
C ARG A 15 2.83 5.75 0.34
N SER A 16 3.43 6.59 -0.50
CA SER A 16 2.96 7.96 -0.77
C SER A 16 1.55 7.98 -1.37
N ALA A 17 1.23 7.06 -2.29
CA ALA A 17 -0.11 6.95 -2.88
C ALA A 17 -1.17 6.47 -1.87
N VAL A 18 -0.78 5.64 -0.90
CA VAL A 18 -1.66 5.22 0.20
C VAL A 18 -1.96 6.39 1.13
N ASP A 19 -0.93 7.15 1.52
CA ASP A 19 -1.07 8.28 2.45
C ASP A 19 -1.89 9.43 1.82
N ALA A 20 -1.54 9.84 0.60
CA ALA A 20 -2.13 10.99 -0.07
C ALA A 20 -3.65 10.91 -0.26
N LYS A 21 -4.21 9.71 -0.47
CA LYS A 21 -5.65 9.52 -0.74
C LYS A 21 -6.35 8.53 0.19
N ARG A 22 -5.70 8.13 1.30
CA ARG A 22 -6.16 7.04 2.19
C ARG A 22 -6.63 5.81 1.40
N THR A 23 -5.87 5.48 0.36
CA THR A 23 -6.24 4.46 -0.63
C THR A 23 -6.44 3.10 0.04
N ARG A 24 -7.57 2.44 -0.22
CA ARG A 24 -7.92 1.12 0.35
C ARG A 24 -7.88 -0.03 -0.66
N SER A 25 -7.57 0.23 -1.92
CA SER A 25 -7.46 -0.80 -2.95
C SER A 25 -6.24 -0.61 -3.86
N ILE A 26 -5.71 -1.72 -4.41
CA ILE A 26 -4.57 -1.71 -5.33
C ILE A 26 -4.89 -0.91 -6.60
N SER A 27 -6.11 -1.03 -7.13
CA SER A 27 -6.54 -0.29 -8.31
C SER A 27 -6.50 1.23 -8.10
N GLN A 28 -6.87 1.69 -6.90
CA GLN A 28 -6.72 3.10 -6.53
C GLN A 28 -5.26 3.52 -6.41
N VAL A 29 -4.34 2.65 -5.97
CA VAL A 29 -2.89 2.97 -5.93
C VAL A 29 -2.40 3.26 -7.36
N TYR A 30 -2.72 2.39 -8.31
CA TYR A 30 -2.40 2.61 -9.72
C TYR A 30 -3.03 3.90 -10.26
N GLY A 31 -4.30 4.16 -9.95
CA GLY A 31 -4.98 5.39 -10.34
C GLY A 31 -4.36 6.65 -9.74
N CYS A 32 -3.90 6.60 -8.49
CA CYS A 32 -3.19 7.71 -7.85
C CYS A 32 -1.84 8.00 -8.52
N LEU A 33 -1.16 6.94 -8.96
CA LEU A 33 0.13 7.02 -9.65
C LEU A 33 -0.02 7.23 -11.17
N GLY A 34 -1.24 7.45 -11.66
CA GLY A 34 -1.50 7.74 -13.07
C GLY A 34 -1.20 6.58 -14.03
N CYS A 35 -1.23 5.33 -13.56
CA CYS A 35 -0.94 4.16 -14.38
C CYS A 35 -2.01 3.08 -14.29
N ARG A 36 -1.91 2.05 -15.15
CA ARG A 36 -2.80 0.88 -15.16
C ARG A 36 -1.99 -0.39 -14.82
N PRO A 37 -2.59 -1.40 -14.18
CA PRO A 37 -1.93 -2.67 -13.95
C PRO A 37 -1.61 -3.36 -15.30
N LYS A 38 -0.43 -4.00 -15.40
CA LYS A 38 -0.01 -4.78 -16.59
C LYS A 38 -0.04 -6.29 -16.33
N CYS A 39 0.95 -6.83 -15.62
CA CYS A 39 1.10 -8.28 -15.39
C CYS A 39 0.62 -8.75 -14.00
N GLY A 40 0.40 -7.83 -13.05
CA GLY A 40 -0.12 -8.14 -11.72
C GLY A 40 0.84 -8.82 -10.72
N HIS A 41 2.07 -9.18 -11.10
CA HIS A 41 3.02 -9.86 -10.20
C HIS A 41 3.31 -9.08 -8.91
N CYS A 42 3.31 -7.76 -8.99
CA CYS A 42 3.52 -6.86 -7.86
C CYS A 42 2.32 -6.75 -6.90
N ALA A 43 1.15 -7.28 -7.24
CA ALA A 43 -0.09 -7.05 -6.48
C ALA A 43 0.01 -7.49 -5.01
N ARG A 44 0.63 -8.65 -4.74
CA ARG A 44 0.84 -9.13 -3.36
C ARG A 44 1.79 -8.22 -2.56
N ALA A 45 2.85 -7.72 -3.20
CA ALA A 45 3.80 -6.81 -2.57
C ALA A 45 3.16 -5.44 -2.29
N ILE A 46 2.41 -4.90 -3.26
CA ILE A 46 1.63 -3.67 -3.08
C ILE A 46 0.65 -3.83 -1.92
N ARG A 47 -0.08 -4.95 -1.83
CA ARG A 47 -1.01 -5.20 -0.73
C ARG A 47 -0.32 -5.18 0.64
N ARG A 48 0.82 -5.86 0.78
CA ARG A 48 1.61 -5.83 2.03
C ARG A 48 2.01 -4.41 2.42
N LEU A 49 2.52 -3.62 1.48
CA LEU A 49 2.90 -2.23 1.74
C LEU A 49 1.69 -1.36 2.13
N MET A 50 0.52 -1.61 1.52
CA MET A 50 -0.72 -0.95 1.91
C MET A 50 -1.12 -1.32 3.34
N ASP A 51 -1.10 -2.61 3.69
CA ASP A 51 -1.46 -3.09 5.02
C ASP A 51 -0.48 -2.54 6.08
N GLU A 52 0.82 -2.46 5.78
CA GLU A 52 1.83 -1.82 6.63
C GLU A 52 1.56 -0.31 6.81
N ALA A 53 1.31 0.41 5.73
CA ALA A 53 1.05 1.85 5.79
C ALA A 53 -0.25 2.18 6.55
N LEU A 54 -1.30 1.38 6.33
CA LEU A 54 -2.59 1.56 7.01
C LEU A 54 -2.58 1.05 8.46
N GLY A 55 -1.79 0.01 8.76
CA GLY A 55 -1.55 -0.50 10.11
C GLY A 55 -0.67 0.44 10.93
N SER A 56 0.32 1.09 10.32
CA SER A 56 1.15 2.11 10.96
C SER A 56 0.35 3.36 11.32
N ALA A 57 -0.68 3.72 10.56
CA ALA A 57 -1.62 4.79 10.92
C ALA A 57 -2.41 4.51 12.22
N CYS A 58 -2.44 3.26 12.70
CA CYS A 58 -3.01 2.87 14.00
C CYS A 58 -1.98 2.89 15.14
N ALA A 59 -0.68 3.00 14.87
CA ALA A 59 0.34 3.05 15.90
C ALA A 59 0.50 4.45 16.54
N SER A 60 -0.07 5.48 15.91
CA SER A 60 -0.12 6.85 16.45
C SER A 60 -1.47 7.19 17.11
N CYS A 61 -2.23 6.18 17.56
CA CYS A 61 -3.13 6.34 18.70
C CYS A 61 -2.54 5.53 19.86
N ASN A 62 -2.24 6.23 20.96
CA ASN A 62 -1.58 5.69 22.14
C ASN A 62 -2.54 4.78 22.94
N GLY A 63 -2.99 3.66 22.36
CA GLY A 63 -3.81 2.65 23.03
C GLY A 63 -5.08 2.20 22.28
N CYS A 64 -4.94 1.49 21.15
CA CYS A 64 -6.00 0.61 20.68
C CYS A 64 -5.45 -0.82 20.54
N ALA A 65 -5.61 -1.59 21.62
CA ALA A 65 -5.41 -3.03 21.65
C ALA A 65 -6.23 -3.71 20.55
N ARG A 66 -5.56 -4.45 19.67
CA ARG A 66 -6.18 -5.44 18.81
C ARG A 66 -5.64 -6.81 19.21
N SER A 67 -6.23 -7.36 20.25
CA SER A 67 -6.16 -8.78 20.56
C SER A 67 -6.97 -9.53 19.52
N SER A 68 -6.33 -10.39 18.73
CA SER A 68 -6.86 -11.71 18.32
C SER A 68 -5.86 -12.40 17.38
N GLU A 69 -4.82 -13.02 17.96
CA GLU A 69 -4.24 -14.26 17.41
C GLU A 69 -4.09 -15.24 18.59
N SER A 70 -5.01 -16.23 18.59
CA SER A 70 -5.05 -17.55 19.26
C SER A 70 -4.74 -17.67 20.75
#